data_AF-B6Y9W9-F1
#
_entry.id   AF-B6Y9W9-F1
#
_cell.length_a   1.000
_cell.length_b   1.000
_cell.length_c   1.000
_cell.angle_alpha   90.00
_cell.angle_beta   90.00
_cell.angle_gamma   90.00
#
_symmetry.space_group_name_H-M   'P 1'
#
loop_
_entity.id
_entity.type
_entity.pdbx_description
1 polymer ?
#
loop_
_entity_poly.entity_id
_entity_poly.type
_entity_poly.pdbx_seq_one_letter_code
_entity_poly.pdbx_strand_id
1 'polypeptide(L)' 'MRRFIEKDTGHCFPLGTASTFTTYFAPADFNETVNTLGQPLYAKQEPRRFDRGTDLHTQSNPLPMCHRPGTLVKVVAA' A
#
# COMPACT_ATOMS: atom_id res chain seq x y z
N MET A 1 -15.05 0.33 -16.26
CA MET A 1 -14.20 -0.37 -15.28
C MET A 1 -12.82 -0.57 -15.91
N ARG A 2 -11.73 -0.11 -15.29
CA ARG A 2 -10.37 -0.25 -15.84
C ARG A 2 -9.81 -1.62 -15.45
N ARG A 3 -9.18 -2.33 -16.38
CA ARG A 3 -8.48 -3.59 -16.06
C ARG A 3 -7.13 -3.26 -15.43
N PHE A 4 -6.76 -3.98 -14.37
CA PHE A 4 -5.40 -3.92 -13.80
C PHE A 4 -4.38 -4.68 -14.65
N ILE A 5 -4.83 -5.72 -15.37
CA ILE A 5 -4.04 -6.47 -16.34
C ILE A 5 -4.69 -6.27 -17.71
N GLU A 6 -3.90 -5.87 -18.69
CA GLU A 6 -4.37 -5.61 -20.05
C GLU A 6 -4.85 -6.89 -20.75
N LYS A 7 -5.80 -6.76 -21.69
CA LYS A 7 -6.32 -7.88 -22.47
C LYS A 7 -5.18 -8.57 -23.21
N ASP A 8 -5.22 -9.90 -23.30
CA ASP A 8 -4.22 -10.72 -24.00
C ASP A 8 -2.80 -10.57 -23.41
N THR A 9 -2.66 -10.11 -22.17
CA THR A 9 -1.39 -10.01 -21.44
C THR A 9 -1.46 -10.63 -20.05
N GLY A 10 -0.30 -10.96 -19.48
CA GLY A 10 -0.16 -11.47 -18.11
C GLY A 10 1.17 -11.09 -17.49
N HIS A 11 1.36 -11.44 -16.21
CA HIS A 11 2.64 -11.29 -15.51
C HIS A 11 3.07 -12.66 -14.97
N CYS A 12 4.29 -13.06 -15.28
CA CYS A 12 4.93 -14.28 -14.77
C CYS A 12 6.01 -13.87 -13.76
N PHE A 13 6.00 -14.52 -12.60
CA PHE A 13 6.98 -14.29 -11.53
C PHE A 13 7.12 -15.57 -10.68
N PRO A 14 8.29 -15.78 -10.06
CA PRO A 14 8.51 -16.95 -9.22
C PRO A 14 7.74 -16.86 -7.90
N LEU A 15 7.18 -17.98 -7.46
CA LEU A 15 6.64 -18.15 -6.11
C LEU A 15 7.70 -18.77 -5.19
N GLY A 16 7.51 -18.66 -3.88
CA GLY A 16 8.43 -19.23 -2.87
C GLY A 16 9.63 -18.33 -2.54
N THR A 17 9.69 -17.12 -3.06
CA THR A 17 10.71 -16.15 -2.66
C THR A 17 10.33 -15.45 -1.35
N ALA A 18 11.26 -15.30 -0.41
CA ALA A 18 10.97 -14.68 0.88
C ALA A 18 10.85 -13.14 0.84
N SER A 19 11.57 -12.46 -0.06
CA SER A 19 11.72 -11.00 -0.05
C SER A 19 11.78 -10.36 -1.44
N THR A 20 11.28 -11.03 -2.49
CA THR A 20 11.32 -10.45 -3.85
C THR A 20 10.30 -9.33 -4.02
N PHE A 21 9.11 -9.50 -3.46
CA PHE A 21 8.06 -8.49 -3.43
C PHE A 21 7.74 -8.15 -1.98
N THR A 22 7.81 -6.88 -1.62
CA THR A 22 7.55 -6.42 -0.25
C THR A 22 6.87 -5.06 -0.28
N THR A 23 5.91 -4.85 0.61
CA THR A 23 5.26 -3.55 0.80
C THR A 23 5.79 -2.94 2.07
N TYR A 24 6.44 -1.79 1.95
CA TYR A 24 6.86 -0.98 3.08
C TYR A 24 5.77 0.03 3.44
N PHE A 25 5.71 0.41 4.71
CA PHE A 25 4.79 1.44 5.18
C PHE A 25 5.57 2.54 5.85
N ALA A 26 5.29 3.79 5.47
CA ALA A 26 5.77 4.95 6.19
C ALA A 26 4.81 5.31 7.32
N PRO A 27 5.28 6.01 8.38
CA PRO A 27 4.40 6.52 9.42
C PRO A 27 3.37 7.50 8.88
N ALA A 28 2.26 7.65 9.61
CA ALA A 28 1.28 8.71 9.36
C ALA A 28 1.86 10.10 9.64
N ASP A 29 1.22 11.14 9.10
CA ASP A 29 1.56 12.55 9.32
C ASP A 29 0.89 13.16 10.56
N PHE A 30 0.50 12.32 11.53
CA PHE A 30 0.06 12.77 12.85
C PHE A 30 1.27 13.01 13.77
N ASN A 31 1.17 14.00 14.65
CA ASN A 31 2.26 14.35 15.57
C ASN A 31 2.71 13.14 16.43
N GLU A 32 1.77 12.30 16.88
CA GLU A 32 2.07 11.11 17.67
C GLU A 32 2.76 9.98 16.88
N THR A 33 2.75 10.02 15.55
CA THR A 33 3.34 8.97 14.70
C THR A 33 4.72 9.34 14.13
N VAL A 34 5.19 10.57 14.38
CA VAL A 34 6.53 11.01 14.00
C VAL A 34 7.60 10.10 14.64
N ASN A 35 8.60 9.68 13.84
CA ASN A 35 9.69 8.79 14.28
C ASN A 35 9.24 7.42 14.84
N THR A 36 8.04 6.95 14.50
CA THR A 36 7.58 5.58 14.82
C THR A 36 7.77 4.63 13.64
N LEU A 37 7.59 3.32 13.86
CA LEU A 37 7.50 2.37 12.75
C LEU A 37 6.17 2.55 12.00
N GLY A 38 6.24 2.49 10.67
CA GLY A 38 5.07 2.59 9.81
C GLY A 38 4.10 1.42 9.99
N GLN A 39 2.81 1.73 10.07
CA GLN A 39 1.74 0.75 10.17
C GLN A 39 0.95 0.69 8.85
N PRO A 40 0.29 -0.44 8.54
CA PRO A 40 -0.52 -0.57 7.33
C PRO A 40 -1.67 0.44 7.24
N LEU A 41 -2.21 0.88 8.37
CA LEU A 41 -3.34 1.79 8.45
C LEU A 41 -3.30 2.56 9.76
N TYR A 42 -3.60 3.85 9.69
CA TYR A 42 -3.81 4.72 10.84
C TYR A 42 -5.25 5.26 10.81
N ALA A 43 -5.83 5.41 12.00
CA ALA A 43 -7.15 6.00 12.18
C ALA A 43 -7.12 6.90 13.42
N LYS A 44 -7.58 8.14 13.27
CA LYS A 44 -7.64 9.14 14.35
C LYS A 44 -9.00 9.80 14.37
N GLN A 45 -9.59 9.88 15.55
CA GLN A 45 -10.89 10.52 15.76
C GLN A 45 -10.72 11.85 16.48
N GLU A 46 -11.43 12.88 16.03
CA GLU A 46 -11.47 14.19 16.68
C GLU A 46 -12.93 14.60 16.93
N PRO A 47 -13.32 14.93 18.18
CA PRO A 47 -14.63 15.49 18.46
C PRO A 47 -14.81 16.82 17.74
N ARG A 48 -15.96 17.00 17.08
CA ARG A 48 -16.31 18.26 16.44
C ARG A 48 -16.67 19.33 17.47
N ARG A 49 -16.56 20.58 17.05
CA ARG A 49 -16.94 21.74 17.88
C ARG A 49 -18.36 21.60 18.43
N PHE A 50 -18.48 21.79 19.75
CA PHE A 50 -19.72 21.65 20.54
C PHE A 50 -20.28 20.21 20.59
N ASP A 51 -19.43 19.18 20.45
CA ASP A 51 -19.81 17.76 20.51
C ASP A 51 -20.87 17.36 19.46
N ARG A 52 -20.94 18.10 18.35
CA ARG A 52 -21.90 17.87 17.25
C ARG A 52 -21.41 16.82 16.24
N GLY A 53 -20.70 15.81 16.72
CA GLY A 53 -20.19 14.69 15.92
C GLY A 53 -18.69 14.45 16.10
N THR A 54 -18.15 13.55 15.28
CA THR A 54 -16.75 13.12 15.32
C THR A 54 -16.20 13.08 13.89
N ASP A 55 -15.05 13.70 13.67
CA ASP A 55 -14.28 13.53 12.46
C ASP A 55 -13.38 12.31 12.59
N LEU A 56 -13.29 11.53 11.52
CA LEU A 56 -12.43 10.35 11.44
C LEU A 56 -11.44 10.56 10.29
N HIS A 57 -10.16 10.64 10.64
CA HIS A 57 -9.06 10.69 9.69
C HIS A 57 -8.44 9.31 9.56
N THR A 58 -8.36 8.80 8.33
CA THR A 58 -7.66 7.56 8.03
C THR A 58 -6.54 7.82 7.04
N GLN A 59 -5.43 7.12 7.22
CA GLN A 59 -4.26 7.27 6.36
C GLN A 59 -3.53 5.94 6.21
N SER A 60 -2.94 5.73 5.03
CA SER A 60 -2.01 4.65 4.76
C SER A 60 -0.96 5.15 3.77
N ASN A 61 0.31 4.90 4.06
CA ASN A 61 1.44 5.33 3.24
C ASN A 61 2.24 4.12 2.72
N PRO A 62 1.66 3.27 1.83
CA PRO A 62 2.32 2.07 1.31
C PRO A 62 3.29 2.36 0.17
N LEU A 63 4.41 1.65 0.14
CA LEU A 63 5.35 1.57 -0.98
C LEU A 63 5.58 0.09 -1.37
N PRO A 64 4.82 -0.43 -2.35
CA PRO A 64 5.09 -1.74 -2.94
C PRO A 64 6.41 -1.71 -3.73
N MET A 65 7.33 -2.62 -3.42
CA MET A 65 8.65 -2.69 -4.02
C MET A 65 8.98 -4.11 -4.50
N CYS A 66 9.58 -4.20 -5.70
CA CYS A 66 10.18 -5.42 -6.21
C CYS A 66 11.71 -5.32 -6.06
N HIS A 67 12.28 -6.12 -5.15
CA HIS A 67 13.72 -6.12 -4.88
C HIS A 67 14.55 -6.78 -5.99
N ARG A 68 13.91 -7.57 -6.86
CA ARG A 68 14.56 -8.20 -8.01
C ARG A 68 13.71 -7.96 -9.27
N PRO A 69 13.77 -6.75 -9.86
CA PRO A 69 12.88 -6.36 -10.96
C PRO A 69 12.87 -7.34 -12.13
N GLY A 70 14.00 -7.98 -12.44
CA GLY A 70 14.13 -8.96 -13.53
C GLY A 70 13.31 -10.25 -13.36
N THR A 71 12.76 -10.52 -12.17
CA THR A 71 11.92 -11.71 -11.94
C THR A 71 10.45 -11.50 -12.34
N LEU A 72 10.04 -10.26 -12.63
CA LEU A 72 8.69 -9.94 -13.09
C LEU A 72 8.70 -9.77 -14.61
N VAL A 73 8.05 -10.68 -15.33
CA VAL A 73 8.04 -10.68 -16.80
C VAL A 73 6.61 -10.51 -17.31
N LYS A 74 6.38 -9.59 -18.26
CA LYS A 74 5.10 -9.49 -18.97
C LYS A 74 5.03 -10.57 -20.06
N VAL A 75 3.95 -11.32 -20.09
CA VAL A 75 3.64 -12.30 -21.14
C VAL A 75 2.49 -11.79 -22.00
N VAL A 76 2.43 -12.24 -23.26
CA VAL A 76 1.38 -11.88 -24.23
C VAL A 76 0.80 -13.18 -24.80
N ALA A 77 -0.52 -13.25 -24.95
CA ALA A 77 -1.18 -14.38 -25.60
C ALA A 77 -0.86 -14.39 -27.10
N ALA A 78 -0.65 -15.58 -27.66
CA ALA A 78 -0.38 -15.77 -29.09
C ALA A 78 -1.62 -15.52 -29.96
#